data_AF-A0A2A4SFT8-F1
#
_entry.id   AF-A0A2A4SFT8-F1
#
_cell.length_a   1.000
_cell.length_b   1.000
_cell.length_c   1.000
_cell.angle_alpha   90.00
_cell.angle_beta   90.00
_cell.angle_gamma   90.00
#
_symmetry.space_group_name_H-M   'P 1'
#
loop_
_entity.id
_entity.type
_entity.pdbx_description
1 polymer ?
#
loop_
_entity_poly.entity_id
_entity_poly.type
_entity_poly.pdbx_seq_one_letter_code
_entity_poly.pdbx_strand_id
1 'polypeptide(L)' 'MAQRSVSQSKADIRISCAVFSISETCYRYRPKLSDENEQIADHLLALTKAKKMWGFGLCYLYLRNV' A
#
# COMPACT_ATOMS: atom_id res chain seq x y z
N MET A 1 3.69 -0.92 13.09
CA MET A 1 4.70 -0.65 14.13
C MET A 1 4.33 0.56 14.97
N ALA A 2 4.24 1.76 14.39
CA ALA A 2 3.76 2.95 15.11
C ALA A 2 2.39 2.77 15.78
N GLN A 3 1.40 2.19 15.07
CA GLN A 3 0.08 1.88 15.64
C GLN A 3 0.14 0.92 16.84
N ARG A 4 1.10 -0.03 16.85
CA ARG A 4 1.28 -0.95 17.98
C ARG A 4 1.88 -0.24 19.19
N SER A 5 2.81 0.69 18.97
CA SER A 5 3.38 1.51 20.05
C SER A 5 2.32 2.38 20.73
N VAL A 6 1.42 2.99 19.95
CA VAL A 6 0.30 3.76 20.49
C VAL A 6 -0.69 2.87 21.25
N SER A 7 -1.04 1.69 20.69
CA SER A 7 -2.05 0.81 21.31
C SER A 7 -1.55 0.02 22.52
N GLN A 8 -0.28 -0.40 22.54
CA GLN A 8 0.28 -1.26 23.60
C GLN A 8 0.98 -0.45 24.70
N SER A 9 1.62 0.67 24.37
CA SER A 9 2.43 1.44 25.31
C SER A 9 1.79 2.80 25.69
N LYS A 10 0.58 3.10 25.21
CA LYS A 10 -0.10 4.40 25.37
C LYS A 10 0.77 5.60 24.95
N ALA A 11 1.71 5.38 24.03
CA ALA A 11 2.55 6.45 23.50
C ALA A 11 1.70 7.41 22.66
N ASP A 12 2.02 8.69 22.74
CA ASP A 12 1.34 9.70 21.93
C ASP A 12 1.63 9.49 20.45
N ILE A 13 0.63 9.70 19.59
CA ILE A 13 0.74 9.49 18.14
C ILE A 13 1.93 10.27 17.57
N ARG A 14 2.15 11.50 18.04
CA ARG A 14 3.28 12.35 17.65
C ARG A 14 4.63 11.73 17.99
N ILE A 15 4.77 11.22 19.20
CA ILE A 15 6.02 10.61 19.68
C ILE A 15 6.28 9.33 18.89
N SER A 16 5.25 8.49 18.70
CA SER A 16 5.38 7.28 17.88
C SER A 16 5.77 7.62 16.43
N CYS A 17 5.15 8.62 15.80
CA CYS A 17 5.51 9.03 14.44
C CYS A 17 6.97 9.50 14.35
N ALA A 18 7.44 10.28 15.32
CA ALA A 18 8.83 10.74 15.38
C ALA A 18 9.83 9.57 15.55
N VAL A 19 9.56 8.66 16.49
CA VAL A 19 10.42 7.49 16.75
C VAL A 19 10.53 6.58 15.53
N PHE A 20 9.43 6.37 14.81
CA PHE A 20 9.42 5.53 13.61
C PHE A 20 9.75 6.28 12.32
N SER A 21 10.09 7.58 12.40
CA SER A 21 10.38 8.43 11.22
C SER A 21 9.30 8.36 10.15
N ILE A 22 8.03 8.30 10.55
CA ILE A 22 6.87 8.33 9.65
C ILE A 22 6.08 9.62 9.82
N SER A 23 5.34 10.02 8.80
CA SER A 23 4.41 11.14 8.91
C SER A 23 3.15 10.74 9.68
N GLU A 24 2.50 11.71 10.34
CA GLU A 24 1.19 11.51 10.94
C GLU A 24 0.11 11.10 9.91
N THR A 25 0.28 11.51 8.64
CA THR A 25 -0.61 11.10 7.54
C THR A 25 -0.45 9.61 7.21
N CYS A 26 0.78 9.10 7.22
CA CYS A 26 1.07 7.67 7.06
C CYS A 26 0.49 6.88 8.24
N TYR A 27 0.63 7.38 9.47
CA TYR A 27 0.04 6.75 10.65
C TYR A 27 -1.50 6.63 10.57
N ARG A 28 -2.17 7.70 10.10
CA ARG A 28 -3.63 7.76 9.95
C ARG A 28 -4.14 7.04 8.71
N TYR A 29 -3.27 6.64 7.79
CA TYR A 29 -3.66 5.90 6.60
C TYR A 29 -4.35 4.60 7.01
N ARG A 30 -5.59 4.44 6.58
CA ARG A 30 -6.30 3.16 6.64
C ARG A 30 -6.31 2.59 5.24
N PRO A 31 -5.74 1.39 5.01
CA PRO A 31 -5.90 0.73 3.73
C PRO A 31 -7.41 0.54 3.50
N LYS A 32 -7.88 1.02 2.36
CA LYS A 32 -9.21 0.69 1.88
C LYS A 32 -9.12 -0.74 1.37
N LEU A 33 -9.64 -1.70 2.13
CA LEU A 33 -9.89 -3.04 1.61
C LEU A 33 -11.11 -2.90 0.70
N SER A 34 -10.87 -2.68 -0.60
CA SER A 34 -11.91 -2.70 -1.61
C SER A 34 -11.74 -3.95 -2.44
N ASP A 35 -12.85 -4.60 -2.77
CA ASP A 35 -12.88 -5.72 -3.71
C ASP A 35 -12.27 -5.30 -5.07
N GLU A 36 -12.37 -4.01 -5.39
CA GLU A 36 -11.71 -3.39 -6.54
C GLU A 36 -10.17 -3.51 -6.48
N ASN A 37 -9.54 -3.36 -5.31
CA ASN A 37 -8.09 -3.53 -5.18
C ASN A 37 -7.65 -4.97 -5.40
N GLU A 38 -8.47 -5.95 -5.01
CA GLU A 38 -8.21 -7.37 -5.30
C GLU A 38 -8.32 -7.65 -6.80
N GLN A 39 -9.37 -7.14 -7.45
CA GLN A 39 -9.53 -7.25 -8.91
C GLN A 39 -8.36 -6.62 -9.67
N ILE A 40 -7.91 -5.42 -9.26
CA ILE A 40 -6.74 -4.75 -9.86
C ILE A 40 -5.48 -5.60 -9.67
N ALA A 41 -5.28 -6.19 -8.49
CA ALA A 41 -4.14 -7.06 -8.21
C ALA A 41 -4.14 -8.30 -9.12
N ASP A 42 -5.30 -8.96 -9.27
CA ASP A 42 -5.47 -10.12 -10.14
C ASP A 42 -5.21 -9.79 -11.61
N HIS A 43 -5.70 -8.64 -12.09
CA HIS A 43 -5.43 -8.17 -13.45
C HIS A 43 -3.95 -7.89 -13.69
N LEU A 44 -3.26 -7.24 -12.73
CA LEU A 44 -1.81 -7.01 -12.81
C LEU A 44 -1.03 -8.33 -12.83
N LEU A 45 -1.42 -9.30 -12.02
CA LEU A 45 -0.82 -10.63 -11.96
C LEU A 45 -1.00 -11.38 -13.28
N ALA A 46 -2.21 -11.37 -13.84
CA ALA A 46 -2.52 -11.99 -15.12
C ALA A 46 -1.70 -11.36 -16.25
N LEU A 47 -1.63 -10.04 -16.31
CA LEU A 47 -0.84 -9.32 -17.33
C LEU A 47 0.65 -9.60 -17.22
N THR A 48 1.20 -9.60 -16.00
CA THR A 48 2.63 -9.88 -15.77
C THR A 48 2.97 -11.32 -16.16
N LYS A 49 2.06 -12.28 -15.93
CA LYS A 49 2.22 -13.67 -16.39
C LYS A 49 2.12 -13.80 -17.91
N ALA A 50 1.17 -13.10 -18.54
CA ALA A 50 0.96 -13.13 -19.98
C ALA A 50 2.06 -12.40 -20.77
N LYS A 51 2.63 -11.34 -20.20
CA LYS A 51 3.67 -10.51 -20.79
C LYS A 51 4.96 -10.59 -19.98
N LYS A 52 5.57 -11.77 -19.92
CA LYS A 52 6.82 -12.02 -19.14
C LYS A 52 7.99 -11.08 -19.47
N MET A 53 8.02 -10.50 -20.67
CA MET A 53 9.05 -9.51 -21.06
C MET A 53 8.71 -8.08 -20.62
N TRP A 54 7.47 -7.82 -20.22
CA TRP A 54 7.04 -6.52 -19.74
C TRP A 54 7.32 -6.45 -18.24
N GLY A 55 8.13 -5.49 -17.83
CA GLY A 55 8.27 -5.16 -16.41
C GLY A 55 6.97 -4.58 -15.84
N PHE A 56 6.88 -4.50 -14.51
CA PHE A 56 5.70 -3.98 -13.81
C PHE A 56 5.20 -2.63 -14.35
N GLY A 57 6.12 -1.72 -14.69
CA GLY A 57 5.77 -0.39 -15.21
C GLY A 57 4.98 -0.43 -16.52
N LEU A 58 5.30 -1.35 -17.43
CA LEU A 58 4.58 -1.51 -18.70
C LEU A 58 3.19 -2.11 -18.48
N CYS A 59 3.06 -3.10 -17.59
CA CYS A 59 1.76 -3.66 -17.21
C CYS A 59 0.85 -2.61 -16.55
N TYR A 60 1.39 -1.77 -15.67
CA TYR A 60 0.65 -0.68 -15.03
C TYR A 60 0.20 0.39 -16.03
N LEU A 61 1.09 0.82 -16.94
CA LEU A 61 0.74 1.80 -17.97
C LEU A 61 -0.33 1.29 -18.94
N TYR A 62 -0.33 0.00 -19.25
CA TYR A 62 -1.35 -0.62 -20.09
C TYR A 62 -2.73 -0.54 -19.42
N LEU A 63 -2.86 -0.98 -18.16
CA LEU A 63 -4.13 -0.94 -17.41
C LEU A 63 -4.69 0.48 -17.24
N ARG A 64 -3.84 1.51 -17.24
CA ARG A 64 -4.28 2.90 -17.13
C ARG A 64 -4.87 3.46 -18.44
N ASN A 65 -4.52 2.86 -19.58
CA ASN A 65 -4.90 3.35 -20.91
C ASN A 65 -5.88 2.41 -21.65
N VAL A 66 -6.30 1.31 -21.01
CA VAL A 66 -7.42 0.46 -21.45
C VAL A 66 -8.69 0.97 -20.79
#